data_AF-A0A3B7MJ19-F1
#
_entry.id   AF-A0A3B7MJ19-F1
#
_cell.length_a   1.000
_cell.length_b   1.000
_cell.length_c   1.000
_cell.angle_alpha   90.00
_cell.angle_beta   90.00
_cell.angle_gamma   90.00
#
_symmetry.space_group_name_H-M   'P 1'
#
loop_
_entity.id
_entity.type
_entity.pdbx_description
1 polymer ?
#
loop_
_entity_poly.entity_id
_entity_poly.type
_entity_poly.pdbx_seq_one_letter_code
_entity_poly.pdbx_strand_id
1 'polypeptide(L)'
;MSSYEIVSTLLAILAIIVSLFALYAAKKANQLAKEANDLTEKNALDEKEQFKKANTFSMYAAVGAWPGINMSSPVGPDVTKVANLMDHVATIWMENSVDKKTILESVWLQYKTAYEQFNGVSAVIPGYQQSGRTFDSLLSPKIREAYEQMKQGNVHV
;
A
#
# COMPACT_ATOMS: atom_id res chain seq x y z
N MET A 1 -56.01 2.05 -51.55
CA MET A 1 -54.70 2.04 -50.90
C MET A 1 -53.65 2.13 -52.00
N SER A 2 -52.85 3.20 -52.02
CA SER A 2 -51.79 3.33 -53.02
C SER A 2 -50.59 2.45 -52.64
N SER A 3 -49.80 1.98 -53.61
CA SER A 3 -48.63 1.14 -53.35
C SER A 3 -47.64 1.77 -52.36
N TYR A 4 -47.59 3.11 -52.29
CA TYR A 4 -46.74 3.86 -51.37
C TYR A 4 -47.20 3.77 -49.90
N GLU A 5 -48.51 3.72 -49.65
CA GLU A 5 -49.07 3.58 -48.29
C GLU A 5 -48.76 2.21 -47.69
N ILE A 6 -48.72 1.17 -48.52
CA ILE A 6 -48.38 -0.19 -48.09
C ILE A 6 -46.90 -0.27 -47.73
N VAL A 7 -46.01 0.28 -48.58
CA VAL A 7 -44.56 0.28 -48.35
C VAL A 7 -44.18 1.12 -47.12
N SER A 8 -44.76 2.31 -46.94
CA SER A 8 -44.48 3.16 -45.78
C SER A 8 -44.95 2.51 -44.46
N THR A 9 -46.10 1.83 -44.48
CA THR A 9 -46.60 1.07 -43.31
C THR A 9 -45.66 -0.09 -42.94
N LEU A 10 -45.17 -0.84 -43.93
CA LEU A 10 -44.22 -1.93 -43.69
C LEU A 10 -42.88 -1.43 -43.13
N LEU A 11 -42.37 -0.31 -43.65
CA LEU A 11 -41.16 0.32 -43.13
C LEU A 11 -41.33 0.81 -41.69
N ALA A 12 -42.49 1.38 -41.35
CA ALA A 12 -42.79 1.81 -39.99
C ALA A 12 -42.82 0.63 -39.00
N ILE A 13 -43.43 -0.49 -39.39
CA ILE A 13 -43.46 -1.71 -38.57
C ILE A 13 -42.04 -2.25 -38.37
N LEU A 14 -41.22 -2.29 -39.42
CA LEU A 14 -39.81 -2.72 -39.34
C LEU A 14 -39.00 -1.84 -38.37
N ALA A 15 -39.18 -0.51 -38.44
CA ALA A 15 -38.51 0.44 -37.56
C ALA A 15 -38.87 0.23 -36.08
N ILE A 16 -40.14 -0.08 -35.80
CA ILE A 16 -40.59 -0.41 -34.43
C ILE A 16 -39.90 -1.68 -33.92
N ILE A 17 -39.80 -2.73 -34.76
CA ILE A 17 -39.14 -3.99 -34.38
C ILE A 17 -37.66 -3.76 -34.07
N VAL A 18 -36.95 -3.00 -34.92
CA VAL A 18 -35.54 -2.66 -34.71
C VAL A 18 -35.35 -1.84 -33.42
N SER A 19 -36.24 -0.89 -33.15
CA SER A 19 -36.21 -0.08 -31.92
C SER A 19 -36.41 -0.94 -30.66
N LEU A 20 -37.36 -1.87 -30.68
CA LEU A 20 -37.58 -2.79 -29.56
C LEU A 20 -36.38 -3.71 -29.32
N PHE A 21 -35.74 -4.20 -30.39
CA PHE A 21 -34.53 -5.01 -30.28
C PHE A 21 -33.35 -4.20 -29.71
N ALA A 22 -33.18 -2.96 -30.17
CA ALA A 22 -32.15 -2.05 -29.64
C ALA A 22 -32.36 -1.75 -28.15
N LEU A 23 -33.60 -1.49 -27.72
CA LEU A 23 -33.93 -1.28 -26.31
C LEU A 23 -33.66 -2.53 -25.45
N TYR A 24 -33.97 -3.72 -25.96
CA TYR A 24 -33.67 -4.98 -25.28
C TYR A 24 -32.15 -5.20 -25.14
N ALA A 25 -31.40 -5.01 -26.23
CA ALA A 25 -29.95 -5.12 -26.22
C ALA A 25 -29.31 -4.10 -25.27
N ALA A 26 -29.77 -2.85 -25.27
CA ALA A 26 -29.30 -1.81 -24.37
C ALA A 26 -29.57 -2.13 -22.89
N LYS A 27 -30.76 -2.67 -22.56
CA LYS A 27 -31.07 -3.12 -21.19
C LYS A 27 -30.12 -4.23 -20.74
N LYS A 28 -29.90 -5.23 -21.58
CA LYS A 28 -28.98 -6.35 -21.26
C LYS A 28 -27.53 -5.88 -21.12
N ALA A 29 -27.08 -4.98 -21.99
CA ALA A 29 -25.74 -4.39 -21.90
C ALA A 29 -25.55 -3.58 -20.61
N ASN A 30 -26.54 -2.78 -20.21
CA ASN A 30 -26.48 -2.00 -18.96
C ASN A 30 -26.44 -2.89 -17.72
N GLN A 31 -27.16 -4.03 -17.72
CA GLN A 31 -27.09 -5.00 -16.61
C GLN A 31 -25.69 -5.62 -16.49
N LEU A 32 -25.13 -6.08 -17.61
CA LEU A 32 -23.77 -6.64 -17.63
C LEU A 32 -22.71 -5.61 -17.23
N ALA A 33 -22.86 -4.35 -17.65
CA ALA A 33 -21.96 -3.28 -17.25
C ALA A 33 -22.03 -3.00 -15.74
N LYS A 34 -23.24 -3.05 -15.15
CA LYS A 34 -23.41 -2.91 -13.71
C LYS A 34 -22.76 -4.07 -12.95
N GLU A 35 -23.01 -5.30 -13.36
CA GLU A 35 -22.39 -6.49 -12.75
C GLU A 35 -20.86 -6.46 -12.86
N ALA A 36 -20.31 -6.02 -14.00
CA ALA A 36 -18.88 -5.87 -14.19
C ALA A 36 -18.28 -4.78 -13.28
N ASN A 37 -18.98 -3.65 -13.11
CA ASN A 37 -18.56 -2.59 -12.19
C ASN A 37 -18.59 -3.06 -10.73
N ASP A 38 -19.68 -3.71 -10.31
CA ASP A 38 -19.84 -4.24 -8.95
C ASP A 38 -18.76 -5.28 -8.64
N LEU A 39 -18.41 -6.15 -9.61
CA LEU A 39 -17.33 -7.14 -9.45
C LEU A 39 -15.96 -6.47 -9.39
N THR A 40 -15.72 -5.43 -10.20
CA THR A 40 -14.45 -4.68 -10.19
C THR A 40 -14.23 -3.98 -8.87
N GLU A 41 -15.27 -3.35 -8.32
CA GLU A 41 -15.22 -2.71 -7.01
C GLU A 41 -14.94 -3.74 -5.90
N LYS A 42 -15.63 -4.88 -5.93
CA LYS A 42 -15.39 -5.96 -4.98
C LYS A 42 -13.94 -6.48 -5.04
N ASN A 43 -13.42 -6.73 -6.24
CA ASN A 43 -12.04 -7.19 -6.41
C ASN A 43 -11.03 -6.16 -5.88
N ALA A 44 -11.25 -4.87 -6.12
CA ALA A 44 -10.38 -3.81 -5.61
C ALA A 44 -10.39 -3.73 -4.07
N LEU A 45 -11.55 -3.97 -3.44
CA LEU A 45 -11.65 -4.06 -1.98
C LEU A 45 -10.92 -5.28 -1.42
N ASP A 46 -11.10 -6.44 -2.04
CA ASP A 46 -10.44 -7.69 -1.64
C ASP A 46 -8.91 -7.58 -1.78
N GLU A 47 -8.42 -7.01 -2.87
CA GLU A 47 -6.98 -6.73 -3.08
C GLU A 47 -6.42 -5.80 -2.01
N LYS A 48 -7.16 -4.72 -1.67
CA LYS A 48 -6.76 -3.78 -0.61
C LYS A 48 -6.68 -4.48 0.75
N GLU A 49 -7.62 -5.37 1.06
CA GLU A 49 -7.60 -6.12 2.31
C GLU A 49 -6.43 -7.12 2.35
N GLN A 50 -6.18 -7.84 1.26
CA GLN A 50 -5.06 -8.77 1.15
C GLN A 50 -3.71 -8.04 1.30
N PHE A 51 -3.57 -6.88 0.66
CA PHE A 51 -2.37 -6.04 0.79
C PHE A 51 -2.13 -5.60 2.25
N LYS A 52 -3.18 -5.15 2.95
CA LYS A 52 -3.09 -4.79 4.37
C LYS A 52 -2.66 -5.97 5.25
N LYS A 53 -3.22 -7.15 5.01
CA LYS A 53 -2.85 -8.38 5.74
C LYS A 53 -1.39 -8.77 5.47
N ALA A 54 -0.96 -8.73 4.22
CA ALA A 54 0.42 -9.03 3.84
C ALA A 54 1.41 -8.06 4.52
N ASN A 55 1.10 -6.76 4.54
CA ASN A 55 1.94 -5.75 5.19
C ASN A 55 1.97 -5.90 6.71
N THR A 56 0.83 -6.24 7.31
CA THR A 56 0.76 -6.53 8.76
C THR A 56 1.61 -7.74 9.11
N PHE A 57 1.51 -8.83 8.35
CA PHE A 57 2.35 -10.02 8.55
C PHE A 57 3.83 -9.71 8.35
N SER A 58 4.17 -8.99 7.28
CA SER A 58 5.54 -8.55 6.98
C SER A 58 6.12 -7.69 8.10
N MET A 59 5.32 -6.81 8.69
CA MET A 59 5.69 -6.01 9.85
C MET A 59 6.03 -6.88 11.07
N TYR A 60 5.16 -7.84 11.42
CA TYR A 60 5.43 -8.74 12.55
C TYR A 60 6.66 -9.63 12.31
N ALA A 61 6.86 -10.10 11.09
CA ALA A 61 8.06 -10.83 10.71
C ALA A 61 9.32 -9.97 10.84
N ALA A 62 9.25 -8.69 10.42
CA ALA A 62 10.33 -7.73 10.56
C ALA A 62 10.71 -7.49 12.03
N VAL A 63 9.73 -7.34 12.92
CA VAL A 63 9.97 -7.21 14.37
C VAL A 63 10.58 -8.48 14.95
N GLY A 64 10.06 -9.66 14.60
CA GLY A 64 10.60 -10.93 15.08
C GLY A 64 12.03 -11.19 14.62
N ALA A 65 12.43 -10.62 13.48
CA ALA A 65 13.78 -10.74 12.92
C ALA A 65 14.73 -9.62 13.36
N TRP A 66 14.30 -8.67 14.21
CA TRP A 66 15.09 -7.50 14.59
C TRP A 66 16.33 -7.89 15.42
N PRO A 67 17.55 -7.82 14.87
CA PRO A 67 18.72 -8.13 15.66
C PRO A 67 18.99 -6.96 16.61
N GLY A 68 19.12 -7.24 17.91
CA GLY A 68 19.62 -6.24 18.85
C GLY A 68 21.03 -5.82 18.48
N ILE A 69 21.35 -4.52 18.58
CA ILE A 69 22.68 -4.01 18.28
C ILE A 69 23.45 -3.80 19.57
N ASN A 70 24.60 -4.46 19.68
CA ASN A 70 25.57 -4.17 20.73
C ASN A 70 26.44 -2.97 20.30
N MET A 71 26.15 -1.79 20.84
CA MET A 71 26.89 -0.56 20.49
C MET A 71 28.36 -0.59 20.95
N SER A 72 28.74 -1.45 21.90
CA SER A 72 30.14 -1.62 22.32
C SER A 72 30.94 -2.50 21.37
N SER A 73 30.27 -3.35 20.58
CA SER A 73 30.90 -4.21 19.58
C SER A 73 29.94 -4.43 18.41
N PRO A 74 29.72 -3.41 17.57
CA PRO A 74 28.72 -3.50 16.51
C PRO A 74 29.19 -4.43 15.38
N VAL A 75 28.25 -5.16 14.79
CA VAL A 75 28.48 -6.03 13.64
C VAL A 75 27.84 -5.40 12.41
N GLY A 76 28.65 -5.02 11.40
CA GLY A 76 28.19 -4.25 10.24
C GLY A 76 26.95 -4.83 9.52
N PRO A 77 26.90 -6.14 9.24
CA PRO A 77 25.71 -6.78 8.70
C PRO A 77 24.45 -6.59 9.55
N ASP A 78 24.55 -6.66 10.88
CA ASP A 78 23.40 -6.52 11.77
C ASP A 78 22.92 -5.07 11.85
N VAL A 79 23.84 -4.11 11.89
CA VAL A 79 23.55 -2.68 11.78
C VAL A 79 22.78 -2.38 10.48
N THR A 80 23.24 -2.94 9.36
CA THR A 80 22.60 -2.77 8.06
C THR A 80 21.21 -3.42 8.02
N LYS A 81 21.05 -4.61 8.61
CA LYS A 81 19.74 -5.27 8.72
C LYS A 81 18.75 -4.42 9.51
N VAL A 82 19.15 -3.87 10.65
CA VAL A 82 18.30 -2.98 11.44
C VAL A 82 17.89 -1.74 10.65
N ALA A 83 18.83 -1.08 9.96
CA ALA A 83 18.50 0.06 9.11
C ALA A 83 17.47 -0.28 8.02
N ASN A 84 17.62 -1.43 7.37
CA ASN A 84 16.65 -1.89 6.36
C ASN A 84 15.28 -2.19 6.97
N LEU A 85 15.23 -2.79 8.17
CA LEU A 85 13.98 -3.02 8.90
C LEU A 85 13.31 -1.70 9.30
N MET A 86 14.09 -0.71 9.72
CA MET A 86 13.59 0.64 9.97
C MET A 86 13.01 1.26 8.69
N ASP A 87 13.68 1.18 7.54
CA ASP A 87 13.13 1.74 6.29
C ASP A 87 11.83 1.04 5.85
N HIS A 88 11.74 -0.28 6.08
CA HIS A 88 10.52 -1.05 5.83
C HIS A 88 9.36 -0.60 6.72
N VAL A 89 9.60 -0.49 8.03
CA VAL A 89 8.59 0.00 8.99
C VAL A 89 8.17 1.44 8.69
N ALA A 90 9.13 2.30 8.33
CA ALA A 90 8.85 3.67 7.91
C ALA A 90 7.99 3.70 6.65
N THR A 91 8.22 2.81 5.68
CA THR A 91 7.39 2.69 4.47
C THR A 91 5.96 2.28 4.82
N ILE A 92 5.79 1.24 5.66
CA ILE A 92 4.47 0.80 6.11
C ILE A 92 3.71 1.94 6.82
N TRP A 93 4.41 2.70 7.65
CA TRP A 93 3.85 3.86 8.36
C TRP A 93 3.37 4.94 7.41
N MET A 94 4.23 5.36 6.47
CA MET A 94 3.96 6.46 5.55
C MET A 94 2.85 6.13 4.56
N GLU A 95 2.75 4.87 4.13
CA GLU A 95 1.71 4.41 3.20
C GLU A 95 0.35 4.16 3.88
N ASN A 96 0.27 4.22 5.22
CA ASN A 96 -0.91 3.82 6.00
C ASN A 96 -1.40 2.39 5.64
N SER A 97 -0.45 1.54 5.28
CA SER A 97 -0.68 0.16 4.84
C SER A 97 -1.08 -0.76 6.00
N VAL A 98 -0.78 -0.35 7.23
CA VAL A 98 -1.20 -1.00 8.49
C VAL A 98 -1.77 0.08 9.41
N ASP A 99 -2.70 -0.30 10.28
CA ASP A 99 -3.25 0.61 11.27
C ASP A 99 -2.15 1.19 12.18
N LYS A 100 -2.09 2.53 12.28
CA LYS A 100 -1.04 3.24 13.02
C LYS A 100 -0.99 2.84 14.49
N LYS A 101 -2.15 2.58 15.11
CA LYS A 101 -2.20 2.11 16.49
C LYS A 101 -1.52 0.74 16.64
N THR A 102 -1.79 -0.19 15.72
CA THR A 102 -1.13 -1.49 15.69
C THR A 102 0.39 -1.37 15.54
N ILE A 103 0.87 -0.45 14.68
CA ILE A 103 2.31 -0.17 14.54
C ILE A 103 2.89 0.36 15.86
N LEU A 104 2.21 1.33 16.49
CA LEU A 104 2.65 1.93 17.74
C LEU A 104 2.72 0.93 18.89
N GLU A 105 1.74 0.02 19.00
CA GLU A 105 1.69 -0.99 20.06
C GLU A 105 2.74 -2.10 19.85
N SER A 106 3.07 -2.44 18.59
CA SER A 106 3.87 -3.62 18.27
C SER A 106 5.34 -3.33 17.96
N VAL A 107 5.65 -2.16 17.40
CA VAL A 107 6.96 -1.88 16.75
C VAL A 107 7.65 -0.64 17.31
N TRP A 108 6.88 0.29 17.88
CA TRP A 108 7.39 1.62 18.24
C TRP A 108 8.63 1.56 19.13
N LEU A 109 8.63 0.70 20.14
CA LEU A 109 9.74 0.62 21.10
C LEU A 109 11.05 0.23 20.40
N GLN A 110 11.01 -0.82 19.58
CA GLN A 110 12.18 -1.30 18.83
C GLN A 110 12.67 -0.25 17.83
N TYR A 111 11.73 0.34 17.10
CA TYR A 111 12.02 1.39 16.13
C TYR A 111 12.67 2.62 16.80
N LYS A 112 12.08 3.08 17.91
CA LYS A 112 12.60 4.20 18.71
C LYS A 112 13.99 3.89 19.22
N THR A 113 14.20 2.73 19.84
CA THR A 113 15.50 2.34 20.39
C THR A 113 16.58 2.31 19.32
N ALA A 114 16.30 1.72 18.15
CA ALA A 114 17.26 1.69 17.06
C ALA A 114 17.54 3.08 16.48
N TYR A 115 16.51 3.92 16.34
CA TYR A 115 16.68 5.30 15.90
C TYR A 115 17.59 6.07 16.85
N GLU A 116 17.33 6.00 18.15
CA GLU A 116 18.14 6.67 19.18
C GLU A 116 19.57 6.14 19.25
N GLN A 117 19.79 4.85 18.95
CA GLN A 117 21.13 4.26 18.85
C GLN A 117 21.92 4.76 17.63
N PHE A 118 21.24 5.14 16.54
CA PHE A 118 21.90 5.53 15.30
C PHE A 118 22.06 7.03 15.18
N ASN A 119 21.07 7.78 15.68
CA ASN A 119 20.96 9.20 15.47
C ASN A 119 22.11 9.96 16.15
N GLY A 120 22.85 10.75 15.37
CA GLY A 120 24.00 11.51 15.84
C GLY A 120 25.27 10.67 16.09
N VAL A 121 25.27 9.38 15.77
CA VAL A 121 26.46 8.53 15.89
C VAL A 121 27.28 8.61 14.61
N SER A 122 28.37 9.40 14.68
CA SER A 122 29.35 9.56 13.60
C SER A 122 30.39 8.43 13.51
N ALA A 123 30.27 7.39 14.34
CA ALA A 123 31.16 6.24 14.28
C ALA A 123 30.99 5.49 12.95
N VAL A 124 32.10 5.10 12.32
CA VAL A 124 32.08 4.33 11.08
C VAL A 124 31.66 2.89 11.38
N ILE A 125 30.74 2.37 10.56
CA ILE A 125 30.23 1.01 10.73
C ILE A 125 31.34 0.01 10.41
N PRO A 126 31.55 -1.03 11.23
CA PRO A 126 32.54 -2.07 10.94
C PRO A 126 32.29 -2.73 9.57
N GLY A 127 33.32 -2.78 8.73
CA GLY A 127 33.24 -3.27 7.35
C GLY A 127 32.95 -2.20 6.30
N TYR A 128 32.69 -0.95 6.71
CA TYR A 128 32.38 0.17 5.81
C TYR A 128 33.47 1.26 5.78
N GLN A 129 34.68 0.96 6.26
CA GLN A 129 35.78 1.94 6.37
C GLN A 129 36.11 2.65 5.06
N GLN A 130 36.06 1.93 3.93
CA GLN A 130 36.33 2.52 2.61
C GLN A 130 35.22 3.47 2.13
N SER A 131 33.97 3.21 2.54
CA SER A 131 32.81 4.02 2.15
C SER A 131 32.50 5.16 3.11
N GLY A 132 33.09 5.14 4.32
CA GLY A 132 32.85 6.13 5.36
C GLY A 132 31.43 6.12 5.93
N ARG A 133 30.62 5.07 5.68
CA ARG A 133 29.24 5.02 6.21
C ARG A 133 29.26 4.97 7.73
N THR A 134 28.47 5.86 8.32
CA THR A 134 28.22 5.95 9.76
C THR A 134 26.83 5.44 10.09
N PHE A 135 26.56 5.20 11.36
CA PHE A 135 25.22 4.83 11.83
C PHE A 135 24.18 5.90 11.46
N ASP A 136 24.51 7.17 11.68
CA ASP A 136 23.61 8.29 11.34
C ASP A 136 23.32 8.37 9.83
N SER A 137 24.29 8.01 8.99
CA SER A 137 24.12 7.99 7.53
C SER A 137 23.16 6.92 7.02
N LEU A 138 22.81 5.91 7.85
CA LEU A 138 21.81 4.91 7.53
C LEU A 138 20.37 5.38 7.82
N LEU A 139 20.20 6.49 8.54
CA LEU A 139 18.88 7.06 8.81
C LEU A 139 18.42 7.90 7.63
N SER A 140 17.67 7.26 6.72
CA SER A 140 17.04 7.91 5.59
C SER A 140 16.09 9.05 6.04
N PRO A 141 15.82 10.06 5.19
CA PRO A 141 14.82 11.09 5.50
C PRO A 141 13.46 10.49 5.88
N LYS A 142 13.07 9.39 5.22
CA LYS A 142 11.85 8.64 5.51
C LYS A 142 11.85 8.06 6.92
N ILE A 143 12.95 7.44 7.34
CA ILE A 143 13.10 6.91 8.71
C ILE A 143 12.94 8.02 9.76
N ARG A 144 13.55 9.18 9.51
CA ARG A 144 13.49 10.35 10.40
C ARG A 144 12.07 10.93 10.49
N GLU A 145 11.40 11.07 9.35
CA GLU A 145 10.03 11.55 9.31
C GLU A 145 9.07 10.60 10.03
N ALA A 146 9.15 9.29 9.75
CA ALA A 146 8.33 8.29 10.42
C ALA A 146 8.57 8.29 11.94
N TYR A 147 9.83 8.44 12.38
CA TYR A 147 10.16 8.58 13.80
C TYR A 147 9.43 9.76 14.45
N GLU A 148 9.51 10.95 13.85
CA GLU A 148 8.87 12.15 14.41
C GLU A 148 7.34 12.03 14.41
N GLN A 149 6.74 11.46 13.36
CA GLN A 149 5.30 11.24 13.30
C GLN A 149 4.82 10.23 14.36
N MET A 150 5.54 9.10 14.53
CA MET A 150 5.23 8.09 15.55
C MET A 150 5.40 8.66 16.97
N LYS A 151 6.47 9.42 17.21
CA LYS A 151 6.76 10.08 18.50
C LYS A 151 5.66 11.04 18.92
N GLN A 152 5.12 11.82 17.99
CA GLN A 152 4.02 12.75 18.24
C GLN A 152 2.69 12.03 18.49
N GLY A 153 2.62 10.71 18.28
CA GLY A 153 1.37 9.96 18.35
C GLY A 153 0.34 10.48 17.35
N ASN A 154 0.78 11.09 16.23
CA ASN A 154 -0.09 11.67 15.22
C ASN A 154 -0.79 10.56 14.41
N VAL A 155 -1.78 9.95 15.06
CA VAL A 155 -2.80 9.10 14.47
C VAL A 155 -3.85 10.02 13.83
N HIS A 156 -3.45 10.83 12.86
CA HIS A 156 -4.45 11.36 11.93
C HIS A 156 -4.93 10.16 11.10
N VAL A 157 -6.15 9.74 11.44
CA VAL A 157 -7.03 8.80 10.74
C VAL A 157 -7.51 9.46 9.45
#